data_AF-A0AAV9U0N0-F1
#
_entry.id   AF-A0AAV9U0N0-F1
#
_cell.length_a   1.000
_cell.length_b   1.000
_cell.length_c   1.000
_cell.angle_alpha   90.00
_cell.angle_beta   90.00
_cell.angle_gamma   90.00
#
_symmetry.space_group_name_H-M   'P 1'
#
loop_
_entity.id
_entity.type
_entity.pdbx_description
1 polymer ?
#
loop_
_entity_poly.entity_id
_entity_poly.type
_entity_poly.pdbx_seq_one_letter_code
_entity_poly.pdbx_strand_id
1 'polypeptide(L)'
;MWNEHFGIGVVEYQAAGLICVVHDSGGPKLDIVVEVDGSRTGYHATTAIEYADGFRKALSLDSAETAAMRERARKSAMRFSEEILRMDGIE
;
A
#
# COMPACT_ATOMS: atom_id res chain seq x y z
N MET A 1 3.29 11.72 -0.74
CA MET A 1 2.29 12.60 -0.11
C MET A 1 2.57 12.61 1.38
N TRP A 2 2.78 13.77 2.01
CA TRP A 2 3.03 13.88 3.46
C TRP A 2 1.75 14.31 4.16
N ASN A 3 1.43 13.68 5.29
CA ASN A 3 0.22 13.95 6.07
C ASN A 3 -1.08 13.95 5.25
N GLU A 4 -1.15 13.05 4.27
CA GLU A 4 -2.32 12.83 3.43
C GLU A 4 -3.44 12.21 4.26
N HIS A 5 -4.65 12.77 4.18
CA HIS A 5 -5.75 12.30 5.01
C HIS A 5 -6.17 10.88 4.64
N PHE A 6 -6.30 10.58 3.35
CA PHE A 6 -6.66 9.25 2.86
C PHE A 6 -5.65 8.75 1.83
N GLY A 7 -5.61 9.36 0.64
CA GLY A 7 -4.67 9.00 -0.42
C GLY A 7 -5.19 7.92 -1.36
N ILE A 8 -6.33 8.17 -2.03
CA ILE A 8 -6.96 7.23 -2.96
C ILE A 8 -6.01 6.72 -4.05
N GLY A 9 -5.08 7.54 -4.53
CA GLY A 9 -4.08 7.10 -5.52
C GLY A 9 -3.22 5.92 -5.03
N VAL A 10 -2.97 5.80 -3.72
CA VAL A 10 -2.24 4.64 -3.17
C VAL A 10 -3.10 3.37 -3.20
N VAL A 11 -4.43 3.50 -3.01
CA VAL A 11 -5.37 2.39 -3.19
C VAL A 11 -5.36 1.92 -4.64
N GLU A 12 -5.41 2.86 -5.59
CA GLU A 12 -5.35 2.56 -7.03
C GLU A 12 -4.04 1.86 -7.41
N TYR A 13 -2.90 2.29 -6.84
CA TYR A 13 -1.62 1.63 -7.04
C TYR A 13 -1.62 0.19 -6.52
N GLN A 14 -2.16 -0.06 -5.32
CA GLN A 14 -2.28 -1.41 -4.79
C GLN A 14 -3.20 -2.28 -5.65
N ALA A 15 -4.33 -1.75 -6.11
CA ALA A 15 -5.26 -2.45 -7.00
C ALA A 15 -4.63 -2.80 -8.36
N ALA A 16 -3.80 -1.91 -8.92
CA ALA A 16 -2.99 -2.17 -10.11
C ALA A 16 -1.84 -3.18 -9.85
N GLY A 17 -1.65 -3.60 -8.59
CA GLY A 17 -0.59 -4.48 -8.16
C GLY A 17 0.78 -3.82 -8.21
N LEU A 18 0.89 -2.54 -7.84
CA LEU A 18 2.18 -1.87 -7.66
C LEU A 18 2.67 -2.07 -6.22
N ILE A 19 3.97 -2.24 -6.05
CA ILE A 19 4.62 -2.23 -4.74
C ILE A 19 4.94 -0.78 -4.39
N CYS A 20 4.20 -0.22 -3.43
CA CYS A 20 4.27 1.19 -3.11
C CYS A 20 5.36 1.49 -2.08
N VAL A 21 6.05 2.62 -2.25
CA VAL A 21 6.86 3.27 -1.21
C VAL A 21 6.16 4.59 -0.87
N VAL A 22 5.56 4.69 0.31
CA VAL A 22 4.72 5.83 0.70
C VAL A 22 5.29 6.55 1.91
N HIS A 23 4.78 7.75 2.18
CA HIS A 23 5.19 8.48 3.37
C HIS A 23 4.73 7.76 4.64
N ASP A 24 5.57 7.74 5.67
CA ASP A 24 5.25 7.18 6.98
C ASP A 24 4.31 8.08 7.81
N SER A 25 3.17 8.49 7.23
CA SER A 25 2.16 9.33 7.89
C SER A 25 0.79 9.19 7.24
N GLY A 26 -0.27 9.53 7.98
CA GLY A 26 -1.63 9.68 7.44
C GLY A 26 -2.22 8.37 6.90
N GLY A 27 -3.22 8.50 6.02
CA GLY A 27 -3.95 7.37 5.43
C GLY A 27 -3.06 6.33 4.73
N PRO A 28 -2.02 6.71 3.95
CA PRO A 28 -1.12 5.74 3.33
C PRO A 28 -0.45 4.78 4.32
N LYS A 29 -0.08 5.26 5.52
CA LYS A 29 0.51 4.45 6.58
C LYS A 29 -0.52 3.65 7.35
N LEU A 30 -1.59 4.32 7.79
CA LEU A 30 -2.51 3.78 8.79
C LEU A 30 -3.52 2.81 8.19
N ASP A 31 -3.98 3.08 6.97
CA ASP A 31 -5.15 2.40 6.40
C ASP A 31 -4.83 1.58 5.15
N ILE A 32 -3.87 2.02 4.33
CA ILE A 32 -3.67 1.49 2.97
C ILE A 32 -2.48 0.53 2.89
N VAL A 33 -1.26 0.98 3.20
CA VAL A 33 -0.03 0.18 3.13
C VAL A 33 0.20 -0.52 4.46
N VAL A 34 -0.68 -1.47 4.77
CA VAL A 34 -0.70 -2.25 6.02
C VAL A 34 -0.32 -3.71 5.77
N GLU A 35 -0.17 -4.50 6.83
CA GLU A 35 0.05 -5.94 6.69
C GLU A 35 -1.23 -6.67 6.30
N VAL A 36 -1.11 -7.63 5.40
CA VAL A 36 -2.14 -8.59 5.03
C VAL A 36 -1.56 -9.98 5.22
N ASP A 37 -2.28 -10.85 5.93
CA ASP A 37 -1.83 -12.21 6.27
C ASP A 37 -0.46 -12.20 7.01
N GLY A 38 -0.24 -11.20 7.88
CA GLY A 38 0.98 -11.04 8.67
C GLY A 38 2.22 -10.60 7.86
N SER A 39 2.03 -10.09 6.65
CA SER A 39 3.11 -9.66 5.76
C SER A 39 2.80 -8.33 5.09
N ARG A 40 3.83 -7.51 4.87
CA ARG A 40 3.69 -6.17 4.30
C ARG A 40 3.13 -6.16 2.87
N THR A 41 2.48 -5.06 2.52
CA THR A 41 1.95 -4.74 1.17
C THR A 41 2.75 -3.65 0.44
N GLY A 42 3.77 -3.09 1.10
CA GLY A 42 4.64 -2.03 0.59
C GLY A 42 5.63 -1.56 1.65
N TYR A 43 6.16 -0.35 1.47
CA TYR A 43 7.16 0.25 2.36
C TYR A 43 6.75 1.67 2.78
N HIS A 44 7.19 2.06 3.97
CA HIS A 44 7.03 3.42 4.49
C HIS A 44 8.38 4.12 4.54
N ALA A 45 8.38 5.43 4.33
CA ALA A 45 9.56 6.29 4.40
C ALA A 45 9.21 7.71 4.85
N THR A 46 10.09 8.39 5.57
CA THR A 46 9.95 9.81 5.94
C THR A 46 11.02 10.65 5.24
N THR A 47 12.26 10.16 5.18
CA THR A 47 13.40 10.88 4.63
C THR A 47 13.78 10.40 3.23
N ALA A 48 14.52 11.22 2.48
CA ALA A 48 15.03 10.84 1.16
C ALA A 48 15.85 9.54 1.18
N ILE A 49 16.62 9.31 2.26
CA ILE A 49 17.42 8.08 2.43
C ILE A 49 16.50 6.88 2.62
N GLU A 50 15.44 7.00 3.41
CA GLU A 50 14.46 5.93 3.61
C GLU A 50 13.66 5.63 2.33
N TYR A 51 13.33 6.65 1.53
CA TYR A 51 12.73 6.44 0.23
C TYR A 51 13.67 5.67 -0.70
N ALA A 52 14.94 6.07 -0.77
CA ALA A 52 15.94 5.37 -1.57
C ALA A 52 16.08 3.90 -1.14
N ASP A 53 16.11 3.63 0.17
CA ASP A 53 16.16 2.27 0.70
C ASP A 53 14.86 1.48 0.43
N GLY A 54 13.69 2.11 0.56
CA GLY A 54 12.40 1.52 0.22
C GLY A 54 12.31 1.10 -1.25
N PHE A 55 12.72 1.98 -2.17
CA PHE A 55 12.78 1.66 -3.60
C PHE A 55 13.79 0.56 -3.90
N ARG A 56 14.98 0.62 -3.29
CA ARG A 56 15.99 -0.43 -3.43
C ARG A 56 15.42 -1.78 -2.99
N LYS A 57 14.76 -1.85 -1.82
CA LYS A 57 14.12 -3.07 -1.31
C LYS A 57 13.07 -3.59 -2.29
N ALA A 58 12.16 -2.73 -2.75
CA ALA A 58 11.11 -3.10 -3.70
C ALA A 58 11.67 -3.64 -5.03
N LEU A 59 12.73 -3.04 -5.55
CA LEU A 59 13.36 -3.44 -6.81
C LEU A 59 14.28 -4.67 -6.69
N SER A 60 14.68 -5.04 -5.46
CA SER A 60 15.58 -6.18 -5.21
C SER A 60 14.85 -7.47 -4.83
N LEU A 61 13.52 -7.45 -4.76
CA LEU A 61 12.73 -8.66 -4.49
C LEU A 61 12.92 -9.68 -5.61
N ASP A 62 12.94 -10.96 -5.25
CA ASP A 62 12.82 -12.01 -6.26
C ASP A 62 11.41 -12.04 -6.88
N SER A 63 11.24 -12.78 -7.96
CA SER A 63 9.96 -12.84 -8.67
C SER A 63 8.82 -13.41 -7.82
N ALA A 64 9.12 -14.35 -6.91
CA ALA A 64 8.11 -15.01 -6.09
C ALA A 64 7.59 -14.06 -5.02
N GLU A 65 8.48 -13.37 -4.29
CA GLU A 65 8.10 -12.38 -3.30
C GLU A 65 7.48 -11.14 -3.95
N THR A 66 7.95 -10.75 -5.15
CA THR A 66 7.30 -9.69 -5.93
C THR A 66 5.84 -10.05 -6.22
N ALA A 67 5.57 -11.25 -6.72
CA ALA A 67 4.21 -11.70 -7.00
C ALA A 67 3.37 -11.78 -5.71
N ALA A 68 3.94 -12.32 -4.64
CA ALA A 68 3.25 -12.46 -3.35
C ALA A 68 2.88 -11.09 -2.75
N MET A 69 3.79 -10.12 -2.74
CA MET A 69 3.51 -8.78 -2.22
C MET A 69 2.46 -8.05 -3.06
N ARG A 70 2.48 -8.20 -4.39
CA ARG A 70 1.47 -7.61 -5.28
C ARG A 70 0.09 -8.20 -5.01
N GLU A 71 -0.01 -9.51 -4.76
CA GLU A 71 -1.28 -10.15 -4.44
C GLU A 71 -1.84 -9.67 -3.10
N ARG A 72 -0.97 -9.58 -2.06
CA ARG A 72 -1.36 -8.99 -0.77
C ARG A 72 -1.83 -7.55 -0.92
N ALA A 73 -1.15 -6.75 -1.75
CA ALA A 73 -1.54 -5.37 -2.02
C ALA A 73 -2.92 -5.29 -2.68
N ARG A 74 -3.19 -6.09 -3.72
CA ARG A 74 -4.53 -6.15 -4.33
C ARG A 74 -5.60 -6.58 -3.34
N LYS A 75 -5.30 -7.58 -2.50
CA LYS A 75 -6.19 -8.03 -1.44
C LYS A 75 -6.50 -6.92 -0.43
N SER A 76 -5.49 -6.14 -0.05
CA SER A 76 -5.69 -4.95 0.79
C SER A 76 -6.64 -3.94 0.15
N ALA A 77 -6.45 -3.64 -1.14
CA ALA A 77 -7.22 -2.65 -1.87
C ALA A 77 -8.72 -2.98 -1.99
N MET A 78 -9.10 -4.27 -2.00
CA MET A 78 -10.51 -4.70 -2.10
C MET A 78 -11.39 -4.16 -0.96
N ARG A 79 -10.81 -3.85 0.21
CA ARG A 79 -11.51 -3.23 1.35
C ARG A 79 -12.11 -1.86 1.03
N PHE A 80 -11.63 -1.20 -0.02
CA PHE A 80 -12.06 0.13 -0.45
C PHE A 80 -12.91 0.11 -1.72
N SER A 81 -13.44 -1.07 -2.08
CA SER A 81 -14.36 -1.19 -3.21
C SER A 81 -15.72 -0.56 -2.88
N GLU A 82 -16.42 -0.08 -3.91
CA GLU A 82 -17.76 0.50 -3.73
C GLU A 82 -18.73 -0.46 -3.04
N GLU A 83 -18.65 -1.76 -3.34
CA GLU A 83 -19.52 -2.77 -2.74
C GLU A 83 -19.36 -2.80 -1.22
N ILE A 84 -18.12 -2.84 -0.72
CA ILE A 84 -17.82 -2.87 0.71
C ILE A 84 -18.27 -1.58 1.39
N LEU A 85 -17.99 -0.42 0.78
CA LEU A 85 -18.38 0.88 1.34
C LEU A 85 -19.92 1.02 1.46
N ARG A 86 -20.66 0.54 0.44
CA ARG A 86 -22.12 0.51 0.48
C ARG A 86 -22.64 -0.44 1.57
N MET A 87 -22.00 -1.59 1.77
CA MET A 87 -22.36 -2.52 2.85
C MET A 87 -22.12 -1.91 4.24
N ASP A 88 -21.10 -1.08 4.39
CA ASP A 88 -20.77 -0.37 5.63
C ASP A 88 -21.66 0.86 5.87
N GLY A 89 -22.62 1.15 4.97
CA GLY A 89 -23.55 2.28 5.11
C GLY A 89 -22.90 3.64 4.89
N ILE A 90 -21.77 3.68 4.18
CA ILE A 90 -21.06 4.90 3.78
C ILE A 90 -21.55 5.25 2.36
N GLU A 91 -22.42 6.25 2.24
CA GLU A 91 -22.89 6.83 0.96
C GLU A 91 -21.92 7.87 0.39
#